data_AF-A0AA88VRM8-F1
#
_entry.id   AF-A0AA88VRM8-F1
#
_cell.length_a   1.000
_cell.length_b   1.000
_cell.length_c   1.000
_cell.angle_alpha   90.00
_cell.angle_beta   90.00
_cell.angle_gamma   90.00
#
_symmetry.space_group_name_H-M   'P 1'
#
loop_
_entity.id
_entity.type
_entity.pdbx_description
1 polymer ?
#
loop_
_entity_poly.entity_id
_entity_poly.type
_entity_poly.pdbx_seq_one_letter_code
_entity_poly.pdbx_strand_id
1 'polypeptide(L)'
;SIFIFIFIFFTSTNAATFNIRNNSPFTGADAVPGGGRPLDSGQTWDLTSPLAPQEDVYGLEPTATSTEQVEARAKQVTATGYSIAKTTPPNTLAEFGLNQFQNQDFFDISLVDGFNVVMEFIPTSNGCTSGPRP
;
A
#
# COMPACT_ATOMS: atom_id res chain seq x y z
N SER A 1 48.29 -15.26 18.89
CA SER A 1 47.34 -15.32 17.77
C SER A 1 46.03 -14.72 18.25
N ILE A 2 45.58 -13.59 17.69
CA ILE A 2 44.32 -12.93 18.06
C ILE A 2 43.25 -13.39 17.05
N PHE A 3 42.20 -14.05 17.53
CA PHE A 3 41.04 -14.41 16.72
C PHE A 3 40.09 -13.22 16.68
N ILE A 4 39.92 -12.61 15.50
CA ILE A 4 38.89 -11.60 15.25
C ILE A 4 37.59 -12.34 14.92
N PHE A 5 36.60 -12.27 15.81
CA PHE A 5 35.23 -12.70 15.51
C PHE A 5 34.50 -11.56 14.82
N ILE A 6 34.24 -11.72 13.51
CA ILE A 6 33.36 -10.82 12.76
C ILE A 6 31.92 -11.20 13.10
N PHE A 7 31.24 -10.39 13.92
CA PHE A 7 29.80 -10.49 14.10
C PHE A 7 29.10 -9.89 12.87
N ILE A 8 28.56 -10.75 12.02
CA ILE A 8 27.67 -10.33 10.94
C ILE A 8 26.32 -10.03 11.56
N PHE A 9 26.02 -8.76 11.78
CA PHE A 9 24.68 -8.32 12.13
C PHE A 9 23.81 -8.37 10.87
N PHE A 10 22.93 -9.37 10.79
CA PHE A 10 21.87 -9.39 9.77
C PHE A 10 20.74 -8.47 10.22
N THR A 11 20.52 -7.37 9.50
CA THR A 11 19.28 -6.60 9.63
C THR A 11 18.20 -7.34 8.85
N SER A 12 17.22 -7.93 9.55
CA SER A 12 16.03 -8.48 8.88
C SER A 12 15.09 -7.34 8.54
N THR A 13 14.87 -7.09 7.24
CA THR A 13 13.85 -6.16 6.79
C THR A 13 12.52 -6.92 6.62
N ASN A 14 11.49 -6.56 7.38
CA ASN A 14 10.14 -7.12 7.23
C ASN A 14 9.38 -6.30 6.16
N ALA A 15 9.56 -6.62 4.88
CA ALA A 15 8.76 -6.04 3.82
C ALA A 15 7.40 -6.77 3.72
N ALA A 16 6.31 -6.03 3.54
CA ALA A 16 5.01 -6.61 3.20
C ALA A 16 4.74 -6.47 1.70
N THR A 17 4.08 -7.47 1.12
CA THR A 17 3.60 -7.44 -0.26
C THR A 17 2.08 -7.33 -0.25
N PHE A 18 1.56 -6.31 -0.93
CA PHE A 18 0.15 -6.09 -1.17
C PHE A 18 -0.22 -6.57 -2.57
N ASN A 19 -1.21 -7.46 -2.63
CA ASN A 19 -1.79 -7.91 -3.89
C ASN A 19 -3.04 -7.08 -4.18
N ILE A 20 -2.89 -6.03 -4.98
CA ILE A 20 -3.97 -5.10 -5.31
C ILE A 20 -4.72 -5.64 -6.52
N ARG A 21 -5.98 -6.01 -6.35
CA ARG A 21 -6.82 -6.55 -7.42
C ARG A 21 -7.96 -5.62 -7.74
N ASN A 22 -8.08 -5.22 -9.01
CA ASN A 22 -9.22 -4.44 -9.45
C ASN A 22 -10.34 -5.36 -9.94
N ASN A 23 -11.49 -5.35 -9.26
CA ASN A 23 -12.71 -6.02 -9.70
C ASN A 23 -13.81 -5.02 -10.12
N SER A 24 -13.47 -3.73 -10.21
CA SER A 24 -14.38 -2.66 -10.61
C SER A 24 -14.34 -2.42 -12.12
N PRO A 25 -15.37 -1.79 -12.71
CA PRO A 25 -15.35 -1.40 -14.13
C PRO A 25 -14.46 -0.19 -14.43
N PHE A 26 -13.90 0.48 -13.41
CA PHE A 26 -13.03 1.64 -13.56
C PHE A 26 -11.57 1.20 -13.61
N THR A 27 -10.71 1.95 -14.32
CA THR A 27 -9.28 1.63 -14.46
C THR A 27 -8.45 2.51 -13.51
N GLY A 28 -7.67 1.88 -12.65
CA GLY A 28 -6.67 2.59 -11.83
C GLY A 28 -6.61 2.13 -10.37
N ALA A 29 -5.40 2.20 -9.82
CA ALA A 29 -5.15 2.17 -8.40
C ALA A 29 -3.99 3.09 -8.07
N ASP A 30 -4.05 3.74 -6.91
CA ASP A 30 -2.98 4.58 -6.36
C ASP A 30 -2.52 3.99 -5.02
N ALA A 31 -1.22 4.13 -4.76
CA ALA A 31 -0.61 3.73 -3.50
C ALA A 31 0.38 4.78 -3.02
N VAL A 32 0.44 5.00 -1.71
CA VAL A 32 1.48 5.81 -1.08
C VAL A 32 2.24 4.94 -0.09
N PRO A 33 3.56 4.73 -0.27
CA PRO A 33 4.34 4.94 -1.47
C PRO A 33 3.94 3.93 -2.57
N GLY A 34 4.24 4.27 -3.82
CA GLY A 34 3.98 3.39 -4.97
C GLY A 34 3.48 4.13 -6.20
N GLY A 35 2.85 5.29 -6.00
CA GLY A 35 2.27 6.11 -7.05
C GLY A 35 0.99 5.51 -7.64
N GLY A 36 0.61 6.03 -8.80
CA GLY A 36 -0.52 5.51 -9.57
C GLY A 36 -0.12 4.42 -10.54
N ARG A 37 -1.01 3.45 -10.76
CA ARG A 37 -0.87 2.40 -11.78
C ARG A 37 -2.20 2.21 -12.51
N PRO A 38 -2.23 2.36 -13.85
CA PRO A 38 -3.36 1.88 -14.64
C PRO A 38 -3.57 0.40 -14.36
N LEU A 39 -4.76 0.05 -13.88
CA LEU A 39 -5.10 -1.30 -13.47
C LEU A 39 -6.51 -1.58 -13.98
N ASP A 40 -6.62 -2.27 -15.10
CA ASP A 40 -7.92 -2.58 -15.71
C ASP A 40 -8.70 -3.61 -14.88
N SER A 41 -10.00 -3.72 -15.14
CA SER A 41 -10.85 -4.74 -14.52
C SER A 41 -10.25 -6.15 -14.69
N GLY A 42 -10.09 -6.85 -13.57
CA GLY A 42 -9.52 -8.20 -13.49
C GLY A 42 -8.00 -8.25 -13.38
N GLN A 43 -7.30 -7.11 -13.50
CA GLN A 43 -5.85 -7.06 -13.33
C GLN A 43 -5.44 -6.97 -11.86
N THR A 44 -4.18 -7.34 -11.64
CA THR A 44 -3.54 -7.33 -10.32
C THR A 44 -2.22 -6.57 -10.35
N TRP A 45 -1.91 -5.91 -9.25
CA TRP A 45 -0.63 -5.25 -8.99
C TRP A 45 -0.05 -5.74 -7.66
N ASP A 46 1.09 -6.41 -7.73
CA ASP A 46 1.91 -6.69 -6.55
C ASP A 46 2.75 -5.46 -6.20
N LEU A 47 2.45 -4.85 -5.06
CA LEU A 47 3.20 -3.74 -4.49
C LEU A 47 3.96 -4.21 -3.25
N THR A 48 5.28 -4.16 -3.31
CA THR A 48 6.11 -4.35 -2.12
C THR A 48 6.28 -3.00 -1.44
N SER A 49 5.75 -2.86 -0.22
CA SER A 49 5.99 -1.65 0.56
C SER A 49 7.40 -1.71 1.15
N PRO A 50 8.26 -0.70 0.93
CA PRO A 50 9.44 -0.54 1.77
C PRO A 50 8.99 -0.31 3.22
N LEU A 51 9.81 -0.70 4.20
CA LEU A 51 9.62 -0.30 5.59
C LEU A 51 9.65 1.24 5.64
N ALA A 52 8.52 1.92 5.84
CA ALA A 52 8.62 3.30 6.35
C ALA A 52 9.05 3.26 7.81
N PRO A 53 9.74 4.31 8.26
CA PRO A 53 9.72 4.69 9.67
C PRO A 53 8.27 4.66 10.19
N GLN A 54 8.08 4.20 11.43
CA GLN A 54 6.84 4.36 12.18
C GLN A 54 6.31 5.79 11.95
N GLU A 55 5.17 5.94 11.28
CA GLU A 55 4.22 7.08 11.34
C GLU A 55 3.42 7.32 10.04
N ASP A 56 3.72 6.64 8.92
CA ASP A 56 2.99 6.94 7.68
C ASP A 56 1.79 6.01 7.45
N VAL A 57 0.61 6.61 7.42
CA VAL A 57 -0.63 6.00 6.93
C VAL A 57 -0.49 5.81 5.43
N TYR A 58 -0.31 4.56 5.03
CA TYR A 58 -0.25 4.19 3.63
C TYR A 58 -1.65 3.93 3.11
N GLY A 59 -2.09 4.76 2.15
CA GLY A 59 -3.37 4.63 1.48
C GLY A 59 -3.22 3.81 0.19
N LEU A 60 -4.00 2.74 0.06
CA LEU A 60 -4.34 2.16 -1.24
C LEU A 60 -5.70 2.72 -1.66
N GLU A 61 -5.75 3.38 -2.81
CA GLU A 61 -6.96 3.99 -3.35
C GLU A 61 -7.28 3.36 -4.70
N PRO A 62 -8.42 2.66 -4.86
CA PRO A 62 -8.92 2.31 -6.18
C PRO A 62 -9.53 3.58 -6.77
N THR A 63 -8.87 4.13 -7.79
CA THR A 63 -9.24 5.43 -8.32
C THR A 63 -10.42 5.30 -9.29
N ALA A 64 -11.56 5.93 -8.98
CA ALA A 64 -12.64 6.18 -9.94
C ALA A 64 -12.29 7.37 -10.87
N THR A 65 -11.08 7.40 -11.41
CA THR A 65 -10.56 8.52 -12.21
C THR A 65 -10.18 8.08 -13.61
N SER A 66 -10.10 9.02 -14.57
CA SER A 66 -9.68 8.70 -15.94
C SER A 66 -8.23 8.19 -15.98
N THR A 67 -7.93 7.30 -16.94
CA THR A 67 -6.59 6.74 -17.18
C THR A 67 -5.49 7.80 -17.20
N GLU A 68 -5.76 8.97 -17.78
CA GLU A 68 -4.82 10.11 -17.84
C GLU A 68 -4.40 10.63 -16.46
N GLN A 69 -5.33 10.66 -15.49
CA GLN A 69 -5.01 11.10 -14.12
C GLN A 69 -4.12 10.09 -13.40
N VAL A 70 -4.39 8.79 -13.61
CA VAL A 70 -3.58 7.70 -13.06
C VAL A 70 -2.17 7.74 -13.65
N GLU A 71 -2.04 7.93 -14.97
CA GLU A 71 -0.74 8.07 -15.64
C GLU A 71 0.03 9.32 -15.20
N ALA A 72 -0.65 10.43 -14.94
CA ALA A 72 -0.02 11.65 -14.43
C ALA A 72 0.57 11.43 -13.02
N ARG A 73 -0.16 10.72 -12.15
CA ARG A 73 0.29 10.35 -10.80
C ARG A 73 1.45 9.36 -10.82
N ALA A 74 1.42 8.37 -11.73
CA ALA A 74 2.53 7.45 -11.96
C ALA A 74 3.84 8.19 -12.27
N LYS A 75 3.77 9.28 -13.05
CA LYS A 75 4.92 10.09 -13.45
C LYS A 75 5.48 10.97 -12.31
N GLN A 76 4.67 11.34 -11.32
CA GLN A 76 5.10 12.14 -10.16
C GLN A 76 6.09 11.40 -9.23
N VAL A 77 6.31 10.10 -9.42
CA VAL A 77 7.15 9.24 -8.57
C VAL A 77 8.67 9.47 -8.74
N THR A 78 9.14 10.33 -9.66
CA THR A 78 10.54 10.28 -10.15
C THR A 78 11.58 11.25 -9.53
N ALA A 79 11.45 11.70 -8.28
CA ALA A 79 12.55 12.47 -7.65
C ALA A 79 12.87 12.18 -6.17
N THR A 80 11.92 11.66 -5.39
CA THR A 80 12.11 11.47 -3.93
C THR A 80 11.67 10.10 -3.40
N GLY A 81 11.16 9.21 -4.27
CA GLY A 81 10.63 7.90 -3.85
C GLY A 81 9.36 7.96 -3.00
N TYR A 82 8.80 9.17 -2.83
CA TYR A 82 7.70 9.46 -1.93
C TYR A 82 6.71 10.38 -2.65
N SER A 83 5.78 9.80 -3.40
CA SER A 83 4.65 10.57 -3.94
C SER A 83 3.47 10.47 -2.97
N ILE A 84 3.17 11.55 -2.26
CA ILE A 84 1.88 11.75 -1.60
C ILE A 84 0.82 12.03 -2.66
N ALA A 85 0.43 11.02 -3.43
CA ALA A 85 -0.70 11.12 -4.33
C ALA A 85 -2.01 11.03 -3.55
N LYS A 86 -2.17 11.82 -2.47
CA LYS A 86 -3.48 11.93 -1.79
C LYS A 86 -4.45 12.49 -2.84
N THR A 87 -5.40 11.67 -3.29
CA THR A 87 -6.37 12.13 -4.28
C THR A 87 -7.37 13.08 -3.59
N THR A 88 -8.13 13.85 -4.38
CA THR A 88 -9.18 14.70 -3.83
C THR A 88 -10.37 13.82 -3.45
N PRO A 89 -10.90 13.89 -2.20
CA PRO A 89 -12.12 13.20 -1.78
C PRO A 89 -13.27 13.28 -2.81
N PRO A 90 -14.15 12.26 -2.90
CA PRO A 90 -14.29 11.15 -1.95
C PRO A 90 -13.43 9.91 -2.25
N ASN A 91 -12.80 9.33 -1.22
CA ASN A 91 -11.90 8.18 -1.34
C ASN A 91 -12.14 7.13 -0.24
N THR A 92 -12.39 5.89 -0.66
CA THR A 92 -12.25 4.73 0.23
C THR A 92 -10.76 4.40 0.37
N LEU A 93 -10.22 4.45 1.58
CA LEU A 93 -8.79 4.22 1.85
C LEU A 93 -8.59 2.85 2.52
N ALA A 94 -7.64 2.05 2.03
CA ALA A 94 -7.03 1.00 2.84
C ALA A 94 -5.81 1.59 3.55
N GLU A 95 -5.85 1.66 4.87
CA GLU A 95 -4.82 2.24 5.73
C GLU A 95 -4.07 1.12 6.45
N PHE A 96 -2.73 1.20 6.52
CA PHE A 96 -1.94 0.20 7.24
C PHE A 96 -0.67 0.77 7.87
N GLY A 97 -0.25 0.16 8.97
CA GLY A 97 1.03 0.36 9.64
C GLY A 97 1.68 -1.00 9.92
N LEU A 98 2.88 -1.22 9.39
CA LEU A 98 3.60 -2.48 9.51
C LEU A 98 4.55 -2.49 10.72
N ASN A 99 4.65 -3.61 11.42
CA ASN A 99 5.55 -3.83 12.55
C ASN A 99 5.50 -2.70 13.60
N GLN A 100 4.29 -2.36 14.03
CA GLN A 100 4.01 -1.25 14.95
C GLN A 100 4.11 -1.72 16.41
N PHE A 101 3.06 -1.51 17.21
CA PHE A 101 3.05 -1.93 18.61
C PHE A 101 3.18 -3.45 18.75
N GLN A 102 4.09 -3.90 19.60
CA GLN A 102 4.33 -5.33 19.86
C GLN A 102 4.66 -6.17 18.60
N ASN A 103 5.30 -5.56 17.59
CA ASN A 103 5.62 -6.20 16.31
C ASN A 103 4.37 -6.69 15.55
N GLN A 104 3.24 -6.00 15.74
CA GLN A 104 1.99 -6.29 15.03
C GLN A 104 1.74 -5.28 13.94
N ASP A 105 1.11 -5.75 12.86
CA ASP A 105 0.58 -4.90 11.81
C ASP A 105 -0.82 -4.43 12.19
N PHE A 106 -1.12 -3.17 11.93
CA PHE A 106 -2.46 -2.59 12.09
C PHE A 106 -2.94 -2.15 10.72
N PHE A 107 -4.20 -2.42 10.42
CA PHE A 107 -4.79 -2.06 9.14
C PHE A 107 -6.30 -1.91 9.26
N ASP A 108 -6.86 -1.01 8.47
CA ASP A 108 -8.29 -0.74 8.42
C ASP A 108 -8.73 -0.23 7.04
N ILE A 109 -10.05 -0.07 6.89
CA ILE A 109 -10.65 0.69 5.79
C ILE A 109 -11.22 1.97 6.38
N SER A 110 -10.80 3.11 5.84
CA SER A 110 -11.21 4.43 6.29
C SER A 110 -12.10 5.10 5.25
N LEU A 111 -13.19 5.69 5.75
CA LEU A 111 -14.15 6.50 4.99
C LEU A 111 -14.11 7.97 5.43
N VAL A 112 -13.07 8.38 6.18
CA VAL A 112 -12.91 9.76 6.67
C VAL A 112 -12.84 10.73 5.50
N ASP A 113 -12.15 10.34 4.43
CA ASP A 113 -12.04 11.09 3.17
C ASP A 113 -13.16 10.73 2.17
N GLY A 114 -14.25 10.08 2.60
CA GLY A 114 -15.41 9.76 1.78
C GLY A 114 -15.46 8.31 1.29
N PHE A 115 -16.29 8.05 0.29
CA PHE A 115 -16.47 6.72 -0.31
C PHE A 115 -16.62 6.86 -1.83
N ASN A 116 -15.85 6.08 -2.59
CA ASN A 116 -15.94 6.02 -4.05
C ASN A 116 -16.06 4.58 -4.59
N VAL A 117 -15.40 3.62 -3.96
CA VAL A 117 -15.33 2.23 -4.38
C VAL A 117 -15.49 1.28 -3.21
N VAL A 118 -16.13 0.14 -3.46
CA VAL A 118 -16.20 -0.96 -2.50
C VAL A 118 -14.84 -1.64 -2.42
N MET A 119 -14.34 -1.88 -1.21
CA MET A 119 -13.02 -2.43 -0.96
C MET A 119 -13.07 -3.57 0.06
N GLU A 120 -12.23 -4.57 -0.15
CA GLU A 120 -11.90 -5.60 0.82
C GLU A 120 -10.41 -5.50 1.14
N PHE A 121 -10.02 -5.63 2.41
CA PHE A 121 -8.61 -5.59 2.81
C PHE A 121 -8.29 -6.77 3.73
N ILE A 122 -7.81 -7.87 3.12
CA ILE A 122 -7.65 -9.16 3.81
C ILE A 122 -6.17 -9.60 3.84
N PRO A 123 -5.66 -10.03 5.01
CA PRO A 123 -4.36 -10.66 5.11
C PRO A 123 -4.30 -12.00 4.37
N THR A 124 -3.18 -12.27 3.71
CA THR A 124 -2.97 -13.50 2.91
C THR A 124 -1.87 -14.40 3.47
N SER A 125 -1.26 -14.05 4.60
CA SER A 125 -0.11 -14.74 5.18
C SER A 125 -0.08 -14.68 6.71
N ASN A 126 0.92 -15.33 7.32
CA ASN A 126 1.25 -15.25 8.74
C ASN A 126 0.12 -15.61 9.73
N GLY A 127 -0.88 -16.38 9.28
CA GLY A 127 -1.94 -16.92 10.14
C GLY A 127 -3.05 -15.93 10.50
N CYS A 128 -3.00 -14.69 10.02
CA CYS A 128 -4.12 -13.77 10.08
C CYS A 128 -5.08 -14.07 8.91
N THR A 129 -6.36 -14.28 9.19
CA THR A 129 -7.33 -14.83 8.22
C THR A 129 -8.59 -13.98 8.07
N SER A 130 -8.64 -12.83 8.74
CA SER A 130 -9.81 -11.95 8.74
C SER A 130 -9.36 -10.51 8.67
N GLY A 131 -10.14 -9.68 7.98
CA GLY A 131 -9.88 -8.26 7.80
C GLY A 131 -11.16 -7.49 7.45
N PRO A 132 -11.06 -6.16 7.31
CA PRO A 132 -12.16 -5.32 6.87
C PRO A 132 -12.69 -5.74 5.50
N ARG A 133 -14.02 -5.76 5.39
CA ARG A 133 -14.77 -6.09 4.18
C ARG A 133 -16.10 -5.33 4.19
N PRO A 134 -16.75 -5.16 3.03
CA PRO A 134 -18.04 -4.48 2.91
C PRO A 134 -19.16 -5.17 3.70
#